data_AF-A0AAY4DJ81-F1
#
_entry.id   AF-A0AAY4DJ81-F1
#
_cell.length_a   1.000
_cell.length_b   1.000
_cell.length_c   1.000
_cell.angle_alpha   90.00
_cell.angle_beta   90.00
_cell.angle_gamma   90.00
#
_symmetry.space_group_name_H-M   'P 1'
#
loop_
_entity.id
_entity.type
_entity.pdbx_description
1 polymer ?
#
loop_
_entity_poly.entity_id
_entity_poly.type
_entity_poly.pdbx_seq_one_letter_code
_entity_poly.pdbx_strand_id
1 'polypeptide(L)'
;MDELGIRENLWETTIEHALGYMMGGVLQLRKEGILKMEVPQPEFISKPELQWTEEEKRMFKDYDKKVKELNEEKEKFRKILESEMKKHHESIKETTVAFDETLNKLFEKKIKSDIAISQEDLKIANLAHSILTEEEILNRENDLNYKLQQTKTLKVRFKEVEAFRETYDNAVAEDKLLDKGFRKEFFDVPGHLVDQLYKLYKRRPRVQRMRTQTDSTIPLKDHLPSNQAPNEGPTLMMKAMEELDSPENMPEGLDLAIWERFCLVRRAKLEKEQQVKIKALTLAEMQAFLQRMTAEDENLSLEIEKLTQDISSLCDDKIRFQQDLMVQILLKQGQVEVESGDFINDYSNSLLLHRSVVEDLNTKIRTLGKQKISIMAEIKDFRKGIIQQEWEHRKMGMLMEDLYNKARDIQTLHVSQNLLEVQNHDHKISKQDSLSEKIISLQEKVILSHHKSSQHKELASSCCCMFQKCIDKGGGMEGCL
;
A
#
# COMPACT_ATOMS: atom_id res chain seq x y z
N MET A 1 38.72 33.41 66.61
CA MET A 1 37.51 34.22 66.85
C MET A 1 37.99 35.64 66.78
N ASP A 2 37.84 36.21 65.60
CA ASP A 2 38.83 37.09 65.02
C ASP A 2 38.45 38.55 65.24
N GLU A 3 39.42 39.36 65.70
CA GLU A 3 39.29 40.80 65.96
C GLU A 3 38.82 41.61 64.71
N LEU A 4 38.91 41.01 63.52
CA LEU A 4 38.42 41.57 62.27
C LEU A 4 36.88 41.61 62.21
N GLY A 5 36.19 40.59 62.73
CA GLY A 5 34.72 40.56 62.75
C GLY A 5 34.11 41.54 63.76
N ILE A 6 34.86 41.95 64.79
CA ILE A 6 34.40 42.97 65.75
C ILE A 6 34.50 44.37 65.13
N ARG A 7 35.52 44.62 64.29
CA ARG A 7 35.69 45.91 63.60
C ARG A 7 34.63 46.14 62.53
N GLU A 8 34.30 45.13 61.73
CA GLU A 8 33.30 45.24 60.65
C GLU A 8 31.89 45.57 61.20
N ASN A 9 31.49 44.87 62.27
CA ASN A 9 30.22 45.13 62.96
C ASN A 9 30.15 46.54 63.59
N LEU A 10 31.28 47.06 64.09
CA LEU A 10 31.32 48.40 64.67
C LEU A 10 31.14 49.48 63.58
N TRP A 11 31.75 49.30 62.40
CA TRP A 11 31.60 50.22 61.27
C TRP A 11 30.16 50.26 60.72
N GLU A 12 29.51 49.10 60.54
CA GLU A 12 28.09 49.05 60.14
C GLU A 12 27.19 49.76 61.15
N THR A 13 27.37 49.51 62.44
CA THR A 13 26.61 50.17 63.51
C THR A 13 26.81 51.69 63.50
N THR A 14 28.02 52.16 63.16
CA THR A 14 28.34 53.59 63.12
C THR A 14 27.71 54.28 61.91
N ILE A 15 27.66 53.61 60.76
CA ILE A 15 27.02 54.12 59.54
C ILE A 15 25.50 54.18 59.73
N GLU A 16 24.88 53.15 60.28
CA GLU A 16 23.45 53.14 60.59
C GLU A 16 23.07 54.23 61.60
N HIS A 17 23.88 54.43 62.64
CA HIS A 17 23.67 55.49 63.63
C HIS A 17 23.88 56.89 63.04
N ALA A 18 24.88 57.07 62.16
CA ALA A 18 25.12 58.32 61.45
C ALA A 18 23.99 58.64 60.45
N LEU A 19 23.43 57.63 59.78
CA LEU A 19 22.29 57.77 58.88
C LEU A 19 20.98 58.11 59.63
N GLY A 20 20.79 57.51 60.81
CA GLY A 20 19.70 57.84 61.72
C GLY A 20 19.74 59.30 62.18
N TYR A 21 20.93 59.82 62.50
CA TYR A 21 21.12 61.19 63.01
C TYR A 21 21.09 62.27 61.92
N MET A 22 21.53 61.94 60.69
CA MET A 22 21.64 62.93 59.60
C MET A 22 20.46 62.93 58.62
N MET A 23 19.73 61.81 58.48
CA MET A 23 18.70 61.62 57.44
C MET A 23 17.43 60.87 57.95
N GLY A 24 17.23 60.75 59.26
CA GLY A 24 16.04 60.09 59.82
C GLY A 24 15.85 58.63 59.42
N GLY A 25 16.94 57.95 59.00
CA GLY A 25 16.93 56.51 58.68
C GLY A 25 16.41 56.10 57.30
N VAL A 26 16.21 57.02 56.34
CA VAL A 26 15.75 56.66 54.98
C VAL A 26 16.56 57.38 53.90
N LEU A 27 17.46 56.64 53.23
CA LEU A 27 18.38 57.18 52.20
C LEU A 27 17.69 57.51 50.87
N GLN A 28 16.47 56.98 50.62
CA GLN A 28 15.65 57.31 49.46
C GLN A 28 14.18 57.35 49.90
N LEU A 29 13.50 58.48 49.71
CA LEU A 29 12.03 58.53 49.73
C LEU A 29 11.53 57.45 48.77
N ARG A 30 11.13 56.28 49.29
CA ARG A 30 10.48 55.25 48.50
C ARG A 30 9.29 55.92 47.83
N LYS A 31 9.25 55.92 46.49
CA LYS A 31 8.17 56.55 45.70
C LYS A 31 6.77 56.09 46.12
N GLU A 32 6.68 54.91 46.74
CA GLU A 32 5.48 54.36 47.40
C GLU A 32 4.92 55.25 48.54
N GLY A 33 5.78 56.02 49.21
CA GLY A 33 5.39 56.95 50.28
C GLY A 33 4.58 58.14 49.78
N ILE A 34 4.76 58.54 48.51
CA ILE A 34 4.06 59.69 47.91
C ILE A 34 2.56 59.38 47.77
N LEU A 35 2.20 58.12 47.48
CA LEU A 35 0.82 57.66 47.44
C LEU A 35 0.15 57.65 48.84
N LYS A 36 0.94 57.43 49.90
CA LYS A 36 0.50 57.40 51.30
C LYS A 36 0.56 58.76 52.01
N MET A 37 1.13 59.77 51.36
CA MET A 37 1.32 61.11 51.94
C MET A 37 -0.02 61.86 51.95
N GLU A 38 -0.39 62.45 53.08
CA GLU A 38 -1.60 63.26 53.21
C GLU A 38 -1.21 64.63 53.73
N VAL A 39 -1.79 65.70 53.14
CA VAL A 39 -1.58 67.06 53.68
C VAL A 39 -2.48 67.20 54.90
N PRO A 40 -1.94 67.48 56.11
CA PRO A 40 -2.74 67.62 57.32
C PRO A 40 -3.79 68.72 57.16
N GLN A 41 -5.04 68.41 57.49
CA GLN A 41 -6.14 69.35 57.37
C GLN A 41 -6.02 70.46 58.42
N PRO A 42 -6.05 71.75 58.03
CA PRO A 42 -6.08 72.85 58.98
C PRO A 42 -7.29 72.79 59.94
N GLU A 43 -7.04 72.99 61.22
CA GLU A 43 -8.03 72.83 62.30
C GLU A 43 -9.28 73.72 62.14
N PHE A 44 -9.13 74.89 61.54
CA PHE A 44 -10.20 75.87 61.33
C PHE A 44 -11.22 75.47 60.25
N ILE A 45 -10.96 74.46 59.42
CA ILE A 45 -11.90 73.94 58.40
C ILE A 45 -13.14 73.30 59.04
N SER A 46 -13.06 72.94 60.34
CA SER A 46 -14.20 72.47 61.14
C SER A 46 -15.23 73.57 61.46
N LYS A 47 -14.87 74.86 61.29
CA LYS A 47 -15.75 76.02 61.53
C LYS A 47 -16.35 76.55 60.22
N PRO A 48 -17.57 77.12 60.21
CA PRO A 48 -18.23 77.62 59.00
C PRO A 48 -17.44 78.72 58.27
N GLU A 49 -17.39 78.68 56.93
CA GLU A 49 -16.57 79.57 56.07
C GLU A 49 -16.81 81.08 56.28
N LEU A 50 -18.00 81.45 56.76
CA LEU A 50 -18.39 82.82 57.09
C LEU A 50 -17.60 83.41 58.28
N GLN A 51 -17.01 82.56 59.12
CA GLN A 51 -16.26 82.95 60.32
C GLN A 51 -14.74 82.97 60.09
N TRP A 52 -14.29 82.71 58.87
CA TRP A 52 -12.86 82.69 58.57
C TRP A 52 -12.31 84.12 58.47
N THR A 53 -11.24 84.38 59.21
CA THR A 53 -10.41 85.58 59.06
C THR A 53 -9.71 85.59 57.70
N GLU A 54 -9.26 86.77 57.24
CA GLU A 54 -8.55 86.86 55.95
C GLU A 54 -7.26 86.03 55.90
N GLU A 55 -6.60 85.85 57.05
CA GLU A 55 -5.43 85.00 57.22
C GLU A 55 -5.79 83.51 57.11
N GLU A 56 -6.89 83.06 57.73
CA GLU A 56 -7.41 81.68 57.59
C GLU A 56 -7.84 81.36 56.14
N LYS A 57 -8.42 82.34 55.42
CA LYS A 57 -8.72 82.21 53.99
C LYS A 57 -7.47 82.05 53.14
N ARG A 58 -6.36 82.72 53.49
CA ARG A 58 -5.06 82.56 52.82
C ARG A 58 -4.45 81.19 53.11
N MET A 59 -4.49 80.75 54.37
CA MET A 59 -4.02 79.43 54.80
C MET A 59 -4.79 78.28 54.13
N PHE A 60 -6.10 78.44 53.90
CA PHE A 60 -6.91 77.47 53.16
C PHE A 60 -6.53 77.41 51.67
N LYS A 61 -6.28 78.55 51.02
CA LYS A 61 -5.82 78.57 49.62
C LYS A 61 -4.46 77.88 49.46
N ASP A 62 -3.55 78.06 50.41
CA ASP A 62 -2.25 77.39 50.41
C ASP A 62 -2.38 75.89 50.70
N TYR A 63 -3.29 75.49 51.59
CA TYR A 63 -3.64 74.10 51.84
C TYR A 63 -4.23 73.42 50.60
N ASP A 64 -5.24 74.03 49.96
CA ASP A 64 -5.88 73.52 48.74
C ASP A 64 -4.87 73.41 47.59
N LYS A 65 -3.96 74.39 47.45
CA LYS A 65 -2.87 74.33 46.48
C LYS A 65 -1.93 73.14 46.74
N LYS A 66 -1.51 72.91 48.00
CA LYS A 66 -0.67 71.77 48.38
C LYS A 66 -1.35 70.42 48.19
N VAL A 67 -2.66 70.32 48.48
CA VAL A 67 -3.46 69.13 48.23
C VAL A 67 -3.57 68.84 46.73
N LYS A 68 -3.77 69.87 45.90
CA LYS A 68 -3.78 69.75 44.43
C LYS A 68 -2.44 69.30 43.87
N GLU A 69 -1.33 69.95 44.27
CA GLU A 69 0.02 69.57 43.86
C GLU A 69 0.36 68.12 44.25
N LEU A 70 0.03 67.71 45.48
CA LEU A 70 0.24 66.35 45.97
C LEU A 70 -0.64 65.33 45.23
N ASN A 71 -1.89 65.66 44.91
CA ASN A 71 -2.75 64.80 44.09
C ASN A 71 -2.25 64.67 42.64
N GLU A 72 -1.74 65.75 42.04
CA GLU A 72 -1.12 65.70 40.72
C GLU A 72 0.15 64.84 40.71
N GLU A 73 0.98 64.92 41.75
CA GLU A 73 2.14 64.03 41.92
C GLU A 73 1.71 62.57 42.07
N LYS A 74 0.75 62.27 42.96
CA LYS A 74 0.17 60.92 43.11
C LYS A 74 -0.34 60.35 41.79
N GLU A 75 -1.04 61.16 41.00
CA GLU A 75 -1.56 60.74 39.70
C GLU A 75 -0.45 60.51 38.66
N LYS A 76 0.60 61.34 38.65
CA LYS A 76 1.80 61.11 37.82
C LYS A 76 2.48 59.79 38.21
N PHE A 77 2.66 59.52 39.50
CA PHE A 77 3.23 58.25 39.98
C PHE A 77 2.35 57.05 39.65
N ARG A 78 1.02 57.16 39.81
CA ARG A 78 0.07 56.12 39.42
C ARG A 78 0.20 55.78 37.93
N LYS A 79 0.25 56.79 37.05
CA LYS A 79 0.41 56.59 35.60
C LYS A 79 1.73 55.92 35.23
N ILE A 80 2.82 56.25 35.93
CA ILE A 80 4.12 55.58 35.75
C ILE A 80 3.99 54.10 36.10
N LEU A 81 3.43 53.78 37.28
CA LEU A 81 3.24 52.39 37.72
C LEU A 81 2.30 51.60 36.79
N GLU A 82 1.21 52.21 36.31
CA GLU A 82 0.32 51.61 35.32
C GLU A 82 1.04 51.33 33.99
N SER A 83 1.92 52.24 33.54
CA SER A 83 2.71 52.05 32.32
C SER A 83 3.75 50.95 32.48
N GLU A 84 4.41 50.85 33.64
CA GLU A 84 5.36 49.79 33.96
C GLU A 84 4.65 48.44 34.05
N MET A 85 3.49 48.38 34.73
CA MET A 85 2.63 47.19 34.78
C MET A 85 2.23 46.72 33.37
N LYS A 86 1.76 47.63 32.50
CA LYS A 86 1.42 47.30 31.11
C LYS A 86 2.63 46.78 30.34
N LYS A 87 3.78 47.44 30.46
CA LYS A 87 5.02 47.03 29.80
C LYS A 87 5.48 45.64 30.25
N HIS A 88 5.40 45.34 31.55
CA HIS A 88 5.71 44.02 32.08
C HIS A 88 4.73 42.97 31.59
N HIS A 89 3.43 43.28 31.55
CA HIS A 89 2.42 42.36 31.05
C HIS A 89 2.62 42.03 29.56
N GLU A 90 2.95 43.03 28.74
CA GLU A 90 3.24 42.85 27.32
C GLU A 90 4.52 42.03 27.11
N SER A 91 5.59 42.33 27.87
CA SER A 91 6.84 41.55 27.84
C SER A 91 6.64 40.09 28.26
N ILE A 92 5.83 39.83 29.30
CA ILE A 92 5.48 38.45 29.70
C ILE A 92 4.76 37.75 28.56
N LYS A 93 3.74 38.40 27.96
CA LYS A 93 2.97 37.82 26.86
C LYS A 93 3.86 37.47 25.66
N GLU A 94 4.73 38.38 25.24
CA GLU A 94 5.68 38.15 24.16
C GLU A 94 6.63 36.98 24.48
N THR A 95 7.14 36.93 25.71
CA THR A 95 8.04 35.86 26.16
C THR A 95 7.33 34.50 26.19
N THR A 96 6.07 34.45 26.64
CA THR A 96 5.26 33.23 26.62
C THR A 96 5.02 32.73 25.21
N VAL A 97 4.62 33.61 24.29
CA VAL A 97 4.42 33.23 22.87
C VAL A 97 5.72 32.73 22.26
N ALA A 98 6.84 33.43 22.48
CA ALA A 98 8.14 33.00 21.98
C ALA A 98 8.55 31.63 22.55
N PHE A 99 8.33 31.40 23.84
CA PHE A 99 8.58 30.11 24.48
C PHE A 99 7.72 29.00 23.85
N ASP A 100 6.41 29.21 23.73
CA ASP A 100 5.48 28.23 23.13
C ASP A 100 5.85 27.88 21.69
N GLU A 101 6.27 28.87 20.89
CA GLU A 101 6.79 28.62 19.54
C GLU A 101 8.05 27.75 19.54
N THR A 102 8.99 28.00 20.46
CA THR A 102 10.19 27.16 20.58
C THR A 102 9.86 25.75 21.04
N LEU A 103 8.93 25.61 21.99
CA LEU A 103 8.48 24.33 22.49
C LEU A 103 7.79 23.51 21.39
N ASN A 104 6.92 24.15 20.59
CA ASN A 104 6.27 23.51 19.45
C ASN A 104 7.28 23.05 18.39
N LYS A 105 8.28 23.89 18.05
CA LYS A 105 9.36 23.49 17.13
C LYS A 105 10.16 22.30 17.66
N LEU A 106 10.43 22.26 18.97
CA LEU A 106 11.12 21.14 19.61
C LEU A 106 10.25 19.88 19.61
N PHE A 107 8.95 20.01 19.88
CA PHE A 107 7.99 18.92 19.84
C PHE A 107 7.85 18.32 18.43
N GLU A 108 7.74 19.14 17.40
CA GLU A 108 7.75 18.69 16.00
C GLU A 108 9.04 17.94 15.66
N LYS A 109 10.19 18.45 16.13
CA LYS A 109 11.47 17.77 15.93
C LYS A 109 11.52 16.43 16.64
N LYS A 110 11.01 16.35 17.88
CA LYS A 110 10.90 15.10 18.63
C LYS A 110 10.05 14.09 17.86
N ILE A 111 8.85 14.46 17.42
CA ILE A 111 7.98 13.56 16.65
C ILE A 111 8.69 13.05 15.39
N LYS A 112 9.35 13.94 14.63
CA LYS A 112 10.09 13.55 13.42
C LYS A 112 11.23 12.57 13.73
N SER A 113 11.95 12.79 14.84
CA SER A 113 12.98 11.86 15.31
C SER A 113 12.40 10.52 15.74
N ASP A 114 11.31 10.51 16.52
CA ASP A 114 10.64 9.28 16.97
C ASP A 114 10.13 8.46 15.77
N ILE A 115 9.52 9.12 14.77
CA ILE A 115 9.11 8.47 13.51
C ILE A 115 10.30 7.84 12.79
N ALA A 116 11.42 8.56 12.67
CA ALA A 116 12.62 8.05 12.01
C ALA A 116 13.23 6.85 12.77
N ILE A 117 13.27 6.91 14.10
CA ILE A 117 13.73 5.80 14.94
C ILE A 117 12.84 4.57 14.72
N SER A 118 11.53 4.73 14.84
CA SER A 118 10.58 3.63 14.64
C SER A 118 10.65 3.05 13.22
N GLN A 119 10.95 3.86 12.20
CA GLN A 119 11.16 3.39 10.84
C GLN A 119 12.40 2.51 10.73
N GLU A 120 13.53 2.94 11.29
CA GLU A 120 14.76 2.16 11.27
C GLU A 120 14.63 0.89 12.13
N ASP A 121 13.95 0.95 13.28
CA ASP A 121 13.67 -0.23 14.10
C ASP A 121 12.85 -1.28 13.34
N LEU A 122 11.79 -0.84 12.65
CA LEU A 122 10.98 -1.72 11.80
C LEU A 122 11.81 -2.31 10.65
N LYS A 123 12.65 -1.50 10.01
CA LYS A 123 13.55 -1.94 8.94
C LYS A 123 14.55 -2.98 9.43
N ILE A 124 15.17 -2.76 10.60
CA ILE A 124 16.08 -3.71 11.22
C ILE A 124 15.35 -5.03 11.53
N ALA A 125 14.14 -4.97 12.10
CA ALA A 125 13.35 -6.16 12.40
C ALA A 125 13.01 -6.96 11.13
N ASN A 126 12.61 -6.28 10.06
CA ASN A 126 12.29 -6.91 8.78
C ASN A 126 13.53 -7.51 8.10
N LEU A 127 14.67 -6.82 8.14
CA LEU A 127 15.94 -7.35 7.63
C LEU A 127 16.39 -8.58 8.42
N ALA A 128 16.28 -8.54 9.76
CA ALA A 128 16.57 -9.69 10.60
C ALA A 128 15.67 -10.89 10.25
N HIS A 129 14.37 -10.66 10.04
CA HIS A 129 13.44 -11.70 9.61
C HIS A 129 13.79 -12.27 8.22
N SER A 130 14.18 -11.42 7.27
CA SER A 130 14.63 -11.83 5.95
C SER A 130 15.91 -12.67 6.01
N ILE A 131 16.88 -12.28 6.84
CA ILE A 131 18.12 -13.06 7.05
C ILE A 131 17.80 -14.44 7.65
N LEU A 132 16.93 -14.51 8.66
CA LEU A 132 16.53 -15.78 9.26
C LEU A 132 15.85 -16.70 8.23
N THR A 133 15.00 -16.12 7.37
CA THR A 133 14.32 -16.88 6.31
C THR A 133 15.32 -17.41 5.27
N GLU A 134 16.30 -16.60 4.86
CA GLU A 134 17.37 -17.05 3.96
C GLU A 134 18.21 -18.17 4.62
N GLU A 135 18.52 -18.05 5.91
CA GLU A 135 19.25 -19.08 6.66
C GLU A 135 18.46 -20.40 6.73
N GLU A 136 17.14 -20.34 6.96
CA GLU A 136 16.27 -21.51 6.91
C GLU A 136 16.27 -22.19 5.52
N ILE A 137 16.20 -21.40 4.44
CA ILE A 137 16.27 -21.89 3.07
C ILE A 137 17.63 -22.56 2.81
N LEU A 138 18.74 -21.93 3.22
CA LEU A 138 20.10 -22.46 3.06
C LEU A 138 20.30 -23.76 3.85
N ASN A 139 19.81 -23.82 5.09
CA ASN A 139 19.90 -25.02 5.91
C ASN A 139 19.11 -26.18 5.29
N ARG A 140 17.92 -25.90 4.73
CA ARG A 140 17.12 -26.90 4.02
C ARG A 140 17.78 -27.35 2.72
N GLU A 141 18.40 -26.44 1.97
CA GLU A 141 19.16 -26.74 0.76
C GLU A 141 20.34 -27.67 1.08
N ASN A 142 21.08 -27.38 2.16
CA ASN A 142 22.19 -28.21 2.62
C ASN A 142 21.74 -29.61 3.06
N ASP A 143 20.65 -29.73 3.82
CA ASP A 143 20.11 -31.02 4.26
C ASP A 143 19.65 -31.89 3.08
N LEU A 144 18.93 -31.31 2.12
CA LEU A 144 18.49 -32.03 0.92
C LEU A 144 19.67 -32.47 0.05
N ASN A 145 20.66 -31.61 -0.15
CA ASN A 145 21.87 -31.95 -0.90
C ASN A 145 22.68 -33.07 -0.20
N TYR A 146 22.78 -33.01 1.13
CA TYR A 146 23.44 -34.06 1.91
C TYR A 146 22.74 -35.41 1.78
N LYS A 147 21.39 -35.43 1.88
CA LYS A 147 20.58 -36.64 1.65
C LYS A 147 20.77 -37.17 0.24
N LEU A 148 20.67 -36.31 -0.77
CA LEU A 148 20.86 -36.69 -2.18
C LEU A 148 22.22 -37.33 -2.43
N GLN A 149 23.28 -36.77 -1.83
CA GLN A 149 24.63 -37.31 -1.96
C GLN A 149 24.75 -38.69 -1.31
N GLN A 150 24.17 -38.91 -0.13
CA GLN A 150 24.14 -40.22 0.53
C GLN A 150 23.36 -41.26 -0.28
N THR A 151 22.18 -40.91 -0.80
CA THR A 151 21.37 -41.85 -1.58
C THR A 151 22.08 -42.23 -2.90
N LYS A 152 22.80 -41.29 -3.53
CA LYS A 152 23.59 -41.56 -4.74
C LYS A 152 24.79 -42.49 -4.50
N THR A 153 25.45 -42.42 -3.34
CA THR A 153 26.59 -43.31 -3.06
C THR A 153 26.17 -44.76 -2.80
N LEU A 154 24.94 -44.99 -2.35
CA LEU A 154 24.38 -46.33 -2.12
C LEU A 154 24.05 -47.10 -3.42
N LYS A 155 23.93 -46.40 -4.55
CA LYS A 155 23.39 -46.93 -5.83
C LYS A 155 24.34 -47.78 -6.69
N VAL A 156 25.49 -48.23 -6.18
CA VAL A 156 26.54 -48.84 -7.04
C VAL A 156 26.63 -50.37 -6.90
N ARG A 157 26.22 -51.10 -7.97
CA ARG A 157 26.62 -52.47 -8.48
C ARG A 157 25.38 -53.25 -8.98
N PHE A 158 25.38 -54.14 -9.99
CA PHE A 158 26.21 -55.32 -10.28
C PHE A 158 26.08 -55.79 -11.76
N LYS A 159 27.12 -56.43 -12.34
CA LYS A 159 27.12 -57.05 -13.70
C LYS A 159 27.38 -58.57 -13.72
N GLU A 160 27.39 -59.22 -12.55
CA GLU A 160 27.95 -60.58 -12.40
C GLU A 160 26.93 -61.72 -12.63
N VAL A 161 25.63 -61.43 -12.57
CA VAL A 161 24.57 -62.46 -12.68
C VAL A 161 24.32 -62.90 -14.12
N GLU A 162 24.52 -62.03 -15.10
CA GLU A 162 24.40 -62.37 -16.52
C GLU A 162 25.48 -63.36 -16.98
N ALA A 163 26.71 -63.21 -16.46
CA ALA A 163 27.80 -64.13 -16.79
C ALA A 163 27.53 -65.55 -16.26
N PHE A 164 26.93 -65.68 -15.07
CA PHE A 164 26.60 -67.00 -14.50
C PHE A 164 25.48 -67.71 -15.26
N ARG A 165 24.51 -66.94 -15.79
CA ARG A 165 23.43 -67.48 -16.62
C ARG A 165 23.96 -68.20 -17.87
N GLU A 166 24.95 -67.62 -18.54
CA GLU A 166 25.61 -68.24 -19.69
C GLU A 166 26.24 -69.60 -19.33
N THR A 167 26.86 -69.71 -18.14
CA THR A 167 27.46 -70.97 -17.68
C THR A 167 26.44 -72.06 -17.35
N TYR A 168 25.22 -71.67 -16.98
CA TYR A 168 24.09 -72.59 -16.78
C TYR A 168 23.53 -73.06 -18.13
N ASP A 169 23.29 -72.14 -19.06
CA ASP A 169 22.76 -72.44 -20.39
C ASP A 169 23.71 -73.39 -21.15
N ASN A 170 25.02 -73.18 -21.04
CA ASN A 170 26.04 -74.09 -21.58
C ASN A 170 25.95 -75.51 -20.97
N ALA A 171 25.77 -75.63 -19.65
CA ALA A 171 25.62 -76.94 -19.00
C ALA A 171 24.33 -77.67 -19.42
N VAL A 172 23.23 -76.92 -19.60
CA VAL A 172 21.96 -77.46 -20.12
C VAL A 172 22.11 -77.93 -21.57
N ALA A 173 22.87 -77.19 -22.39
CA ALA A 173 23.14 -77.58 -23.77
C ALA A 173 23.97 -78.87 -23.85
N GLU A 174 25.05 -78.97 -23.07
CA GLU A 174 25.86 -80.19 -22.94
C GLU A 174 25.02 -81.40 -22.52
N ASP A 175 24.15 -81.23 -21.51
CA ASP A 175 23.24 -82.28 -21.05
C ASP A 175 22.31 -82.77 -22.18
N LYS A 176 21.70 -81.84 -22.94
CA LYS A 176 20.86 -82.19 -24.10
C LYS A 176 21.64 -82.86 -25.21
N LEU A 177 22.91 -82.51 -25.41
CA LEU A 177 23.77 -83.15 -26.41
C LEU A 177 24.06 -84.61 -26.06
N LEU A 178 24.32 -84.93 -24.78
CA LEU A 178 24.49 -86.32 -24.33
C LEU A 178 23.23 -87.15 -24.61
N ASP A 179 22.04 -86.57 -24.40
CA ASP A 179 20.78 -87.27 -24.66
C ASP A 179 20.53 -87.56 -26.14
N LYS A 180 20.85 -86.59 -27.02
CA LYS A 180 20.78 -86.74 -28.48
C LYS A 180 21.89 -87.66 -29.03
N GLY A 181 23.02 -87.69 -28.35
CA GLY A 181 24.20 -88.48 -28.68
C GLY A 181 24.06 -89.97 -28.35
N PHE A 182 23.21 -90.33 -27.39
CA PHE A 182 23.08 -91.71 -26.89
C PHE A 182 22.96 -92.76 -27.99
N ARG A 183 22.06 -92.58 -28.97
CA ARG A 183 21.86 -93.56 -30.05
C ARG A 183 23.08 -93.70 -30.97
N LYS A 184 23.92 -92.65 -31.07
CA LYS A 184 25.16 -92.69 -31.86
C LYS A 184 26.27 -93.46 -31.14
N GLU A 185 26.24 -93.54 -29.81
CA GLU A 185 27.24 -94.27 -29.01
C GLU A 185 27.02 -95.80 -29.00
N PHE A 186 25.85 -96.27 -29.46
CA PHE A 186 25.48 -97.70 -29.54
C PHE A 186 25.07 -98.11 -30.96
N PHE A 187 25.70 -97.54 -31.99
CA PHE A 187 25.42 -97.85 -33.40
C PHE A 187 25.73 -99.33 -33.77
N ASP A 188 26.60 -99.96 -33.00
CA ASP A 188 27.05 -101.36 -33.09
C ASP A 188 26.10 -102.37 -32.42
N VAL A 189 25.03 -101.90 -31.77
CA VAL A 189 24.05 -102.72 -31.05
C VAL A 189 22.74 -102.84 -31.85
N PRO A 190 22.07 -104.01 -31.89
CA PRO A 190 20.76 -104.16 -32.54
C PRO A 190 19.71 -103.15 -32.03
N GLY A 191 18.96 -102.55 -32.94
CA GLY A 191 18.07 -101.41 -32.63
C GLY A 191 17.06 -101.66 -31.50
N HIS A 192 16.52 -102.88 -31.39
CA HIS A 192 15.59 -103.24 -30.32
C HIS A 192 16.25 -103.26 -28.93
N LEU A 193 17.54 -103.66 -28.84
CA LEU A 193 18.32 -103.59 -27.60
C LEU A 193 18.73 -102.14 -27.29
N VAL A 194 19.03 -101.33 -28.31
CA VAL A 194 19.29 -99.87 -28.14
C VAL A 194 18.06 -99.17 -27.54
N ASP A 195 16.84 -99.52 -27.98
CA ASP A 195 15.61 -98.96 -27.42
C ASP A 195 15.37 -99.40 -25.96
N GLN A 196 15.73 -100.64 -25.60
CA GLN A 196 15.69 -101.12 -24.22
C GLN A 196 16.73 -100.41 -23.34
N LEU A 197 17.96 -100.26 -23.82
CA LEU A 197 19.02 -99.51 -23.14
C LEU A 197 18.64 -98.03 -22.99
N TYR A 198 18.01 -97.41 -23.99
CA TYR A 198 17.55 -96.01 -23.87
C TYR A 198 16.48 -95.83 -22.77
N LYS A 199 15.58 -96.81 -22.60
CA LYS A 199 14.62 -96.80 -21.47
C LYS A 199 15.34 -96.88 -20.12
N LEU A 200 16.37 -97.72 -20.00
CA LEU A 200 17.21 -97.81 -18.81
C LEU A 200 18.06 -96.55 -18.59
N TYR A 201 18.53 -95.92 -19.67
CA TYR A 201 19.28 -94.67 -19.66
C TYR A 201 18.44 -93.50 -19.14
N LYS A 202 17.12 -93.52 -19.36
CA LYS A 202 16.18 -92.52 -18.82
C LYS A 202 15.70 -92.84 -17.40
N ARG A 203 15.93 -94.06 -16.91
CA ARG A 203 15.53 -94.47 -15.56
C ARG A 203 16.44 -93.81 -14.52
N ARG A 204 15.85 -93.23 -13.48
CA ARG A 204 16.58 -92.63 -12.35
C ARG A 204 16.23 -93.36 -11.04
N PRO A 205 17.20 -93.52 -10.12
CA PRO A 205 16.90 -94.01 -8.79
C PRO A 205 15.86 -93.13 -8.08
N ARG A 206 14.87 -93.75 -7.43
CA ARG A 206 13.91 -93.05 -6.57
C ARG A 206 14.49 -92.95 -5.16
N VAL A 207 15.47 -92.08 -4.96
CA VAL A 207 15.94 -91.75 -3.61
C VAL A 207 14.77 -91.05 -2.89
N GLN A 208 14.23 -91.67 -1.83
CA GLN A 208 12.95 -91.33 -1.21
C GLN A 208 12.78 -89.84 -0.87
N ARG A 209 11.62 -89.28 -1.25
CA ARG A 209 10.97 -88.18 -0.54
C ARG A 209 10.41 -88.71 0.79
N MET A 210 11.14 -88.53 1.88
CA MET A 210 10.63 -88.51 3.25
C MET A 210 10.99 -87.10 3.76
N ARG A 211 10.09 -86.13 3.93
CA ARG A 211 9.05 -86.03 4.96
C ARG A 211 8.24 -84.75 4.64
N THR A 212 6.92 -84.83 4.54
CA THR A 212 6.00 -83.69 4.73
C THR A 212 4.59 -84.24 4.96
N GLN A 213 4.37 -84.77 6.16
CA GLN A 213 3.08 -84.69 6.83
C GLN A 213 3.32 -84.42 8.31
N THR A 214 2.65 -83.35 8.78
CA THR A 214 2.18 -83.05 10.14
C THR A 214 3.20 -83.08 11.29
N ASP A 215 3.52 -81.90 11.84
CA ASP A 215 2.87 -81.48 13.09
C ASP A 215 3.08 -80.00 13.40
N SER A 216 1.96 -79.33 13.66
CA SER A 216 1.91 -78.06 14.36
C SER A 216 2.44 -78.21 15.79
N THR A 217 2.88 -77.07 16.33
CA THR A 217 3.07 -76.74 17.76
C THR A 217 4.42 -77.12 18.37
N ILE A 218 5.31 -76.11 18.52
CA ILE A 218 5.88 -75.59 19.79
C ILE A 218 7.07 -74.66 19.46
N PRO A 219 7.30 -73.56 20.21
CA PRO A 219 7.96 -72.36 19.70
C PRO A 219 9.47 -72.27 20.00
N LEU A 220 10.18 -71.69 19.03
CA LEU A 220 11.36 -70.81 19.12
C LEU A 220 12.29 -71.01 20.32
N LYS A 221 13.35 -71.80 20.12
CA LYS A 221 14.64 -71.59 20.80
C LYS A 221 15.81 -72.14 19.97
N ASP A 222 16.70 -71.22 19.60
CA ASP A 222 18.12 -71.37 19.29
C ASP A 222 18.60 -72.75 18.79
N HIS A 223 18.64 -72.90 17.47
CA HIS A 223 19.53 -73.86 16.83
C HIS A 223 20.43 -73.16 15.81
N LEU A 224 21.70 -73.09 16.19
CA LEU A 224 22.87 -72.98 15.32
C LEU A 224 22.65 -73.73 13.99
N PRO A 225 22.98 -73.15 12.82
CA PRO A 225 22.86 -73.86 11.56
C PRO A 225 23.94 -74.94 11.47
N SER A 226 23.54 -76.20 11.66
CA SER A 226 24.36 -77.36 11.32
C SER A 226 24.52 -77.40 9.79
N ASN A 227 25.69 -77.00 9.31
CA ASN A 227 26.10 -76.95 7.90
C ASN A 227 26.31 -78.36 7.25
N GLN A 228 25.58 -79.39 7.65
CA GLN A 228 25.76 -80.77 7.16
C GLN A 228 24.47 -81.32 6.53
N ALA A 229 24.01 -80.73 5.43
CA ALA A 229 22.84 -81.25 4.70
C ALA A 229 22.75 -81.04 3.17
N PRO A 230 23.66 -80.36 2.43
CA PRO A 230 23.52 -80.27 0.97
C PRO A 230 24.28 -81.38 0.19
N ASN A 231 25.22 -82.10 0.82
CA ASN A 231 26.17 -82.96 0.10
C ASN A 231 25.87 -84.47 0.16
N GLU A 232 24.90 -84.90 0.98
CA GLU A 232 24.53 -86.32 1.08
C GLU A 232 23.63 -86.77 -0.07
N GLY A 233 22.80 -85.87 -0.61
CA GLY A 233 21.88 -86.17 -1.72
C GLY A 233 22.55 -86.65 -3.01
N PRO A 234 23.57 -85.96 -3.55
CA PRO A 234 24.32 -86.42 -4.73
C PRO A 234 25.02 -87.76 -4.49
N THR A 235 25.59 -87.94 -3.30
CA THR A 235 26.28 -89.16 -2.89
C THR A 235 25.34 -90.36 -2.78
N LEU A 236 24.15 -90.18 -2.21
CA LEU A 236 23.11 -91.20 -2.13
C LEU A 236 22.52 -91.56 -3.51
N MET A 237 22.39 -90.57 -4.40
CA MET A 237 21.95 -90.79 -5.78
C MET A 237 22.97 -91.61 -6.59
N MET A 238 24.28 -91.33 -6.42
CA MET A 238 25.34 -92.11 -7.05
C MET A 238 25.33 -93.57 -6.58
N LYS A 239 25.23 -93.82 -5.26
CA LYS A 239 25.12 -95.17 -4.68
C LYS A 239 23.90 -95.94 -5.20
N ALA A 240 22.73 -95.29 -5.27
CA ALA A 240 21.53 -95.92 -5.80
C ALA A 240 21.60 -96.17 -7.32
N MET A 241 22.47 -95.45 -8.05
CA MET A 241 22.75 -95.74 -9.46
C MET A 241 23.65 -96.96 -9.60
N GLU A 242 24.65 -97.14 -8.73
CA GLU A 242 25.51 -98.34 -8.70
C GLU A 242 24.68 -99.63 -8.55
N GLU A 243 23.64 -99.63 -7.71
CA GLU A 243 22.69 -100.74 -7.58
C GLU A 243 21.95 -101.04 -8.90
N LEU A 244 21.56 -100.01 -9.66
CA LEU A 244 20.92 -100.15 -10.98
C LEU A 244 21.91 -100.50 -12.11
N ASP A 245 23.22 -100.31 -11.91
CA ASP A 245 24.30 -100.75 -12.81
C ASP A 245 24.73 -102.20 -12.56
N SER A 246 24.21 -102.86 -11.52
CA SER A 246 24.48 -104.28 -11.24
C SER A 246 24.22 -105.15 -12.49
N PRO A 247 25.10 -106.12 -12.81
CA PRO A 247 24.95 -107.01 -13.97
C PRO A 247 23.65 -107.84 -13.93
N GLU A 248 23.02 -107.96 -12.76
CA GLU A 248 21.70 -108.58 -12.58
C GLU A 248 20.57 -107.84 -13.31
N ASN A 249 20.76 -106.55 -13.62
CA ASN A 249 19.77 -105.70 -14.30
C ASN A 249 20.00 -105.61 -15.83
N MET A 250 20.96 -106.38 -16.37
CA MET A 250 21.33 -106.36 -17.80
C MET A 250 20.26 -107.07 -18.65
N PRO A 251 19.86 -106.51 -19.82
CA PRO A 251 18.95 -107.18 -20.75
C PRO A 251 19.49 -108.51 -21.29
N GLU A 252 18.60 -109.50 -21.46
CA GLU A 252 18.93 -110.80 -22.04
C GLU A 252 19.45 -110.64 -23.49
N GLY A 253 20.64 -111.18 -23.78
CA GLY A 253 21.27 -111.11 -25.11
C GLY A 253 22.25 -109.96 -25.32
N LEU A 254 22.57 -109.17 -24.28
CA LEU A 254 23.61 -108.13 -24.31
C LEU A 254 24.96 -108.67 -23.81
N ASP A 255 26.07 -108.24 -24.43
CA ASP A 255 27.42 -108.54 -23.96
C ASP A 255 27.81 -107.65 -22.76
N LEU A 256 28.62 -108.20 -21.85
CA LEU A 256 29.06 -107.52 -20.62
C LEU A 256 29.86 -106.25 -20.93
N ALA A 257 30.69 -106.25 -21.99
CA ALA A 257 31.45 -105.08 -22.39
C ALA A 257 30.54 -103.92 -22.87
N ILE A 258 29.43 -104.25 -23.52
CA ILE A 258 28.43 -103.28 -23.98
C ILE A 258 27.64 -102.73 -22.78
N TRP A 259 27.35 -103.57 -21.78
CA TRP A 259 26.74 -103.16 -20.52
C TRP A 259 27.63 -102.22 -19.70
N GLU A 260 28.92 -102.52 -19.56
CA GLU A 260 29.87 -101.64 -18.88
C GLU A 260 29.98 -100.27 -19.57
N ARG A 261 30.04 -100.25 -20.91
CA ARG A 261 30.00 -99.00 -21.71
C ARG A 261 28.70 -98.22 -21.47
N PHE A 262 27.56 -98.91 -21.40
CA PHE A 262 26.27 -98.32 -21.06
C PHE A 262 26.25 -97.69 -19.66
N CYS A 263 26.76 -98.39 -18.65
CA CYS A 263 26.86 -97.89 -17.28
C CYS A 263 27.72 -96.62 -17.22
N LEU A 264 28.86 -96.57 -17.94
CA LEU A 264 29.70 -95.38 -18.04
C LEU A 264 28.96 -94.18 -18.66
N VAL A 265 28.29 -94.38 -19.80
CA VAL A 265 27.51 -93.34 -20.49
C VAL A 265 26.35 -92.85 -19.60
N ARG A 266 25.68 -93.76 -18.88
CA ARG A 266 24.61 -93.44 -17.93
C ARG A 266 25.11 -92.63 -16.74
N ARG A 267 26.27 -92.96 -16.18
CA ARG A 267 26.88 -92.21 -15.06
C ARG A 267 27.35 -90.82 -15.50
N ALA A 268 28.00 -90.70 -16.64
CA ALA A 268 28.40 -89.40 -17.21
C ALA A 268 27.20 -88.48 -17.45
N LYS A 269 26.07 -89.05 -17.91
CA LYS A 269 24.81 -88.33 -18.03
C LYS A 269 24.27 -87.87 -16.67
N LEU A 270 24.27 -88.75 -15.67
CA LEU A 270 23.80 -88.41 -14.33
C LEU A 270 24.64 -87.30 -13.68
N GLU A 271 25.95 -87.31 -13.86
CA GLU A 271 26.85 -86.25 -13.39
C GLU A 271 26.51 -84.90 -14.02
N LYS A 272 26.26 -84.87 -15.35
CA LYS A 272 25.84 -83.65 -16.04
C LYS A 272 24.46 -83.17 -15.61
N GLU A 273 23.49 -84.07 -15.41
CA GLU A 273 22.17 -83.71 -14.87
C GLU A 273 22.27 -83.14 -13.45
N GLN A 274 23.13 -83.71 -12.60
CA GLN A 274 23.39 -83.19 -11.27
C GLN A 274 24.11 -81.84 -11.31
N GLN A 275 25.05 -81.64 -12.25
CA GLN A 275 25.71 -80.35 -12.47
C GLN A 275 24.71 -79.28 -12.92
N VAL A 276 23.80 -79.61 -13.84
CA VAL A 276 22.70 -78.73 -14.26
C VAL A 276 21.80 -78.40 -13.08
N LYS A 277 21.46 -79.38 -12.24
CA LYS A 277 20.60 -79.16 -11.05
C LYS A 277 21.25 -78.24 -10.03
N ILE A 278 22.54 -78.41 -9.75
CA ILE A 278 23.29 -77.53 -8.83
C ILE A 278 23.35 -76.11 -9.40
N LYS A 279 23.76 -75.96 -10.67
CA LYS A 279 23.81 -74.65 -11.34
C LYS A 279 22.43 -73.98 -11.41
N ALA A 280 21.35 -74.74 -11.59
CA ALA A 280 19.97 -74.23 -11.57
C ALA A 280 19.61 -73.64 -10.20
N LEU A 281 19.97 -74.32 -9.11
CA LEU A 281 19.72 -73.84 -7.75
C LEU A 281 20.54 -72.58 -7.45
N THR A 282 21.83 -72.58 -7.75
CA THR A 282 22.69 -71.39 -7.58
C THR A 282 22.19 -70.21 -8.42
N LEU A 283 21.76 -70.47 -9.66
CA LEU A 283 21.19 -69.43 -10.53
C LEU A 283 19.88 -68.88 -9.96
N ALA A 284 19.01 -69.73 -9.39
CA ALA A 284 17.79 -69.28 -8.73
C ALA A 284 18.08 -68.40 -7.50
N GLU A 285 19.08 -68.75 -6.69
CA GLU A 285 19.55 -67.92 -5.56
C GLU A 285 20.10 -66.58 -6.03
N MET A 286 20.96 -66.58 -7.07
CA MET A 286 21.52 -65.37 -7.66
C MET A 286 20.44 -64.47 -8.27
N GLN A 287 19.43 -65.05 -8.93
CA GLN A 287 18.28 -64.31 -9.48
C GLN A 287 17.42 -63.71 -8.37
N ALA A 288 17.14 -64.44 -7.30
CA ALA A 288 16.38 -63.92 -6.16
C ALA A 288 17.13 -62.79 -5.43
N PHE A 289 18.47 -62.88 -5.35
CA PHE A 289 19.30 -61.78 -4.86
C PHE A 289 19.24 -60.57 -5.80
N LEU A 290 19.43 -60.77 -7.10
CA LEU A 290 19.35 -59.69 -8.10
C LEU A 290 18.00 -58.99 -8.05
N GLN A 291 16.88 -59.72 -8.00
CA GLN A 291 15.55 -59.13 -7.91
C GLN A 291 15.34 -58.23 -6.69
N ARG A 292 15.87 -58.64 -5.52
CA ARG A 292 15.84 -57.80 -4.32
C ARG A 292 16.68 -56.54 -4.52
N MET A 293 17.91 -56.69 -5.03
CA MET A 293 18.79 -55.55 -5.28
C MET A 293 18.22 -54.58 -6.33
N THR A 294 17.59 -55.07 -7.39
CA THR A 294 16.95 -54.21 -8.40
C THR A 294 15.76 -53.47 -7.82
N ALA A 295 14.95 -54.10 -6.97
CA ALA A 295 13.86 -53.42 -6.28
C ALA A 295 14.38 -52.34 -5.33
N GLU A 296 15.49 -52.59 -4.62
CA GLU A 296 16.17 -51.59 -3.80
C GLU A 296 16.74 -50.44 -4.64
N ASP A 297 17.36 -50.72 -5.79
CA ASP A 297 17.88 -49.71 -6.73
C ASP A 297 16.77 -48.84 -7.36
N GLU A 298 15.65 -49.46 -7.73
CA GLU A 298 14.45 -48.74 -8.18
C GLU A 298 13.92 -47.82 -7.07
N ASN A 299 13.87 -48.29 -5.82
CA ASN A 299 13.45 -47.48 -4.69
C ASN A 299 14.40 -46.30 -4.42
N LEU A 300 15.72 -46.54 -4.44
CA LEU A 300 16.74 -45.48 -4.34
C LEU A 300 16.65 -44.50 -5.51
N SER A 301 16.32 -44.97 -6.72
CA SER A 301 16.13 -44.12 -7.90
C SER A 301 14.95 -43.17 -7.70
N LEU A 302 13.82 -43.67 -7.22
CA LEU A 302 12.63 -42.88 -6.92
C LEU A 302 12.92 -41.85 -5.81
N GLU A 303 13.70 -42.23 -4.79
CA GLU A 303 14.10 -41.31 -3.73
C GLU A 303 15.03 -40.20 -4.26
N ILE A 304 15.99 -40.53 -5.13
CA ILE A 304 16.86 -39.54 -5.78
C ILE A 304 16.04 -38.57 -6.64
N GLU A 305 15.07 -39.07 -7.41
CA GLU A 305 14.20 -38.23 -8.23
C GLU A 305 13.37 -37.28 -7.37
N LYS A 306 12.77 -37.79 -6.29
CA LYS A 306 12.04 -36.98 -5.32
C LYS A 306 12.92 -35.91 -4.69
N LEU A 307 14.10 -36.26 -4.18
CA LEU A 307 15.04 -35.30 -3.58
C LEU A 307 15.49 -34.24 -4.61
N THR A 308 15.69 -34.62 -5.86
CA THR A 308 16.04 -33.68 -6.93
C THR A 308 14.89 -32.72 -7.22
N GLN A 309 13.64 -33.21 -7.23
CA GLN A 309 12.46 -32.38 -7.38
C GLN A 309 12.30 -31.40 -6.19
N ASP A 310 12.47 -31.88 -4.96
CA ASP A 310 12.41 -31.06 -3.75
C ASP A 310 13.46 -29.93 -3.81
N ILE A 311 14.70 -30.24 -4.21
CA ILE A 311 15.76 -29.22 -4.40
C ILE A 311 15.37 -28.20 -5.49
N SER A 312 14.80 -28.65 -6.60
CA SER A 312 14.35 -27.74 -7.67
C SER A 312 13.26 -26.78 -7.19
N SER A 313 12.27 -27.28 -6.45
CA SER A 313 11.21 -26.44 -5.88
C SER A 313 11.74 -25.43 -4.86
N LEU A 314 12.71 -25.84 -4.02
CA LEU A 314 13.36 -24.94 -3.06
C LEU A 314 14.18 -23.87 -3.78
N CYS A 315 14.81 -24.20 -4.91
CA CYS A 315 15.52 -23.23 -5.74
C CYS A 315 14.56 -22.18 -6.31
N ASP A 316 13.38 -22.60 -6.77
CA ASP A 316 12.34 -21.68 -7.23
C ASP A 316 11.81 -20.79 -6.08
N ASP A 317 11.60 -21.35 -4.88
CA ASP A 317 11.23 -20.59 -3.67
C ASP A 317 12.29 -19.54 -3.32
N LYS A 318 13.57 -19.93 -3.35
CA LYS A 318 14.71 -19.04 -3.11
C LYS A 318 14.76 -17.89 -4.12
N ILE A 319 14.59 -18.18 -5.40
CA ILE A 319 14.56 -17.16 -6.45
C ILE A 319 13.38 -16.20 -6.24
N ARG A 320 12.19 -16.71 -5.93
CA ARG A 320 11.02 -15.87 -5.62
C ARG A 320 11.31 -14.94 -4.44
N PHE A 321 11.83 -15.48 -3.34
CA PHE A 321 12.16 -14.71 -2.15
C PHE A 321 13.22 -13.62 -2.42
N GLN A 322 14.25 -13.93 -3.20
CA GLN A 322 15.30 -12.98 -3.56
C GLN A 322 14.82 -11.86 -4.50
N GLN A 323 13.78 -12.12 -5.30
CA GLN A 323 13.17 -11.15 -6.20
C GLN A 323 12.07 -10.31 -5.51
N ASP A 324 11.38 -10.88 -4.53
CA ASP A 324 10.32 -10.24 -3.76
C ASP A 324 10.90 -9.41 -2.61
N LEU A 325 11.51 -8.27 -2.98
CA LEU A 325 12.16 -7.38 -2.03
C LEU A 325 11.12 -6.55 -1.26
N MET A 326 11.15 -6.66 0.06
CA MET A 326 10.33 -5.82 0.93
C MET A 326 10.81 -4.36 0.88
N VAL A 327 9.92 -3.45 0.47
CA VAL A 327 10.17 -2.01 0.45
C VAL A 327 9.27 -1.31 1.46
N GLN A 328 9.87 -0.54 2.35
CA GLN A 328 9.15 0.28 3.32
C GLN A 328 8.86 1.66 2.74
N ILE A 329 7.58 2.05 2.73
CA ILE A 329 7.12 3.35 2.21
C ILE A 329 6.36 4.08 3.30
N LEU A 330 6.72 5.33 3.55
CA LEU A 330 5.99 6.19 4.48
C LEU A 330 4.85 6.89 3.75
N LEU A 331 3.61 6.62 4.16
CA LEU A 331 2.41 7.27 3.66
C LEU A 331 1.75 8.09 4.78
N LYS A 332 1.16 9.23 4.42
CA LYS A 332 0.40 10.05 5.37
C LYS A 332 -1.00 9.47 5.58
N GLN A 333 -1.57 9.70 6.76
CA GLN A 333 -2.97 9.40 7.03
C GLN A 333 -3.86 10.12 5.99
N GLY A 334 -4.75 9.36 5.33
CA GLY A 334 -5.56 9.83 4.20
C GLY A 334 -5.00 9.49 2.81
N GLN A 335 -3.77 8.99 2.70
CA GLN A 335 -3.26 8.35 1.47
C GLN A 335 -3.49 6.82 1.46
N VAL A 336 -3.89 6.28 2.60
CA VAL A 336 -4.26 4.88 2.78
C VAL A 336 -5.77 4.83 2.89
N GLU A 337 -6.42 4.21 1.90
CA GLU A 337 -7.88 4.05 1.84
C GLU A 337 -8.35 2.71 2.42
N VAL A 338 -7.43 1.88 2.92
CA VAL A 338 -7.73 0.60 3.57
C VAL A 338 -8.21 0.86 5.00
N GLU A 339 -9.28 0.17 5.40
CA GLU A 339 -9.77 0.22 6.78
C GLU A 339 -8.69 -0.29 7.74
N SER A 340 -8.40 0.48 8.78
CA SER A 340 -7.43 0.06 9.79
C SER A 340 -8.02 -1.06 10.65
N GLY A 341 -7.27 -2.15 10.81
CA GLY A 341 -7.61 -3.22 11.76
C GLY A 341 -7.25 -2.84 13.20
N ASP A 342 -7.69 -3.65 14.17
CA ASP A 342 -7.55 -3.35 15.60
C ASP A 342 -6.11 -3.38 16.14
N PHE A 343 -5.14 -3.93 15.39
CA PHE A 343 -3.75 -4.08 15.88
C PHE A 343 -2.69 -3.87 14.78
N ILE A 344 -2.74 -4.65 13.70
CA ILE A 344 -1.86 -4.50 12.54
C ILE A 344 -2.76 -4.42 11.31
N ASN A 345 -2.61 -3.37 10.52
CA ASN A 345 -3.35 -3.23 9.28
C ASN A 345 -2.86 -4.29 8.29
N ASP A 346 -3.76 -5.17 7.87
CA ASP A 346 -3.48 -6.13 6.81
C ASP A 346 -3.61 -5.46 5.45
N TYR A 347 -2.50 -5.42 4.72
CA TYR A 347 -2.40 -4.84 3.38
C TYR A 347 -2.33 -5.90 2.27
N SER A 348 -2.53 -7.18 2.60
CA SER A 348 -2.42 -8.30 1.64
C SER A 348 -3.34 -8.13 0.42
N ASN A 349 -4.51 -7.50 0.61
CA ASN A 349 -5.48 -7.23 -0.45
C ASN A 349 -5.46 -5.76 -0.92
N SER A 350 -4.34 -5.06 -0.74
CA SER A 350 -4.21 -3.66 -1.12
C SER A 350 -3.27 -3.49 -2.32
N LEU A 351 -3.45 -2.38 -3.05
CA LEU A 351 -2.64 -2.07 -4.23
C LEU A 351 -2.05 -0.66 -4.11
N LEU A 352 -0.75 -0.54 -4.37
CA LEU A 352 -0.09 0.76 -4.43
C LEU A 352 -0.36 1.42 -5.78
N LEU A 353 -1.16 2.48 -5.78
CA LEU A 353 -1.49 3.26 -6.98
C LEU A 353 -0.70 4.55 -7.04
N HIS A 354 -0.24 4.91 -8.24
CA HIS A 354 0.32 6.23 -8.46
C HIS A 354 -0.78 7.30 -8.37
N ARG A 355 -0.48 8.40 -7.68
CA ARG A 355 -1.42 9.50 -7.41
C ARG A 355 -2.08 10.07 -8.68
N SER A 356 -1.36 10.10 -9.80
CA SER A 356 -1.89 10.62 -11.06
C SER A 356 -3.16 9.89 -11.50
N VAL A 357 -3.26 8.57 -11.27
CA VAL A 357 -4.42 7.78 -11.67
C VAL A 357 -5.68 8.30 -10.97
N VAL A 358 -5.57 8.59 -9.67
CA VAL A 358 -6.68 9.14 -8.86
C VAL A 358 -6.98 10.59 -9.25
N GLU A 359 -5.96 11.41 -9.50
CA GLU A 359 -6.13 12.80 -9.93
C GLU A 359 -6.76 12.92 -11.32
N ASP A 360 -6.33 12.11 -12.27
CA ASP A 360 -6.87 12.04 -13.63
C ASP A 360 -8.34 11.61 -13.60
N LEU A 361 -8.69 10.64 -12.76
CA LEU A 361 -10.07 10.22 -12.57
C LEU A 361 -10.91 11.33 -11.93
N ASN A 362 -10.38 12.00 -10.90
CA ASN A 362 -11.05 13.13 -10.25
C ASN A 362 -11.25 14.34 -11.18
N THR A 363 -10.28 14.66 -12.04
CA THR A 363 -10.43 15.71 -13.04
C THR A 363 -11.51 15.35 -14.05
N LYS A 364 -11.56 14.09 -14.51
CA LYS A 364 -12.62 13.60 -15.40
C LYS A 364 -14.00 13.69 -14.74
N ILE A 365 -14.14 13.28 -13.47
CA ILE A 365 -15.38 13.41 -12.71
C ILE A 365 -15.81 14.87 -12.61
N ARG A 366 -14.89 15.79 -12.27
CA ARG A 366 -15.21 17.23 -12.20
C ARG A 366 -15.65 17.79 -13.54
N THR A 367 -15.04 17.35 -14.63
CA THR A 367 -15.36 17.81 -15.99
C THR A 367 -16.76 17.36 -16.39
N LEU A 368 -17.09 16.08 -16.15
CA LEU A 368 -18.44 15.54 -16.35
C LEU A 368 -19.48 16.22 -15.46
N GLY A 369 -19.13 16.50 -14.19
CA GLY A 369 -19.97 17.23 -13.26
C GLY A 369 -20.28 18.65 -13.75
N LYS A 370 -19.29 19.38 -14.26
CA LYS A 370 -19.47 20.70 -14.87
C LYS A 370 -20.37 20.64 -16.10
N GLN A 371 -20.20 19.65 -16.97
CA GLN A 371 -21.06 19.45 -18.14
C GLN A 371 -22.52 19.20 -17.73
N LYS A 372 -22.75 18.34 -16.73
CA LYS A 372 -24.09 18.09 -16.19
C LYS A 372 -24.72 19.37 -15.65
N ILE A 373 -23.97 20.19 -14.92
CA ILE A 373 -24.45 21.47 -14.39
C ILE A 373 -24.77 22.45 -15.54
N SER A 374 -23.93 22.51 -16.58
CA SER A 374 -24.19 23.35 -17.77
C SER A 374 -25.51 22.99 -18.43
N ILE A 375 -25.73 21.69 -18.70
CA ILE A 375 -26.97 21.19 -19.30
C ILE A 375 -28.18 21.52 -18.38
N MET A 376 -28.03 21.35 -17.07
CA MET A 376 -29.09 21.70 -16.13
C MET A 376 -29.42 23.21 -16.14
N ALA A 377 -28.40 24.07 -16.30
CA ALA A 377 -28.60 25.51 -16.42
C ALA A 377 -29.30 25.87 -17.74
N GLU A 378 -28.90 25.27 -18.86
CA GLU A 378 -29.54 25.45 -20.16
C GLU A 378 -31.02 25.03 -20.13
N ILE A 379 -31.34 23.87 -19.52
CA ILE A 379 -32.73 23.43 -19.35
C ILE A 379 -33.53 24.41 -18.50
N LYS A 380 -32.94 24.92 -17.41
CA LYS A 380 -33.57 25.91 -16.54
C LYS A 380 -33.88 27.20 -17.31
N ASP A 381 -32.93 27.70 -18.09
CA ASP A 381 -33.08 28.94 -18.86
C ASP A 381 -34.07 28.76 -20.01
N PHE A 382 -34.09 27.59 -20.66
CA PHE A 382 -35.10 27.23 -21.65
C PHE A 382 -36.51 27.25 -21.06
N ARG A 383 -36.72 26.64 -19.88
CA ARG A 383 -38.01 26.69 -19.18
C ARG A 383 -38.42 28.11 -18.81
N LYS A 384 -37.47 28.95 -18.37
CA LYS A 384 -37.72 30.37 -18.12
C LYS A 384 -38.21 31.08 -19.37
N GLY A 385 -37.61 30.78 -20.54
CA GLY A 385 -38.04 31.29 -21.84
C GLY A 385 -39.47 30.87 -22.20
N ILE A 386 -39.83 29.59 -22.01
CA ILE A 386 -41.20 29.11 -22.24
C ILE A 386 -42.20 29.87 -21.37
N ILE A 387 -41.93 29.98 -20.07
CA ILE A 387 -42.83 30.69 -19.13
C ILE A 387 -43.02 32.15 -19.54
N GLN A 388 -41.94 32.82 -19.96
CA GLN A 388 -42.00 34.19 -20.45
C GLN A 388 -42.88 34.31 -21.70
N GLN A 389 -42.71 33.40 -22.67
CA GLN A 389 -43.51 33.38 -23.89
C GLN A 389 -45.00 33.09 -23.61
N GLU A 390 -45.31 32.16 -22.71
CA GLU A 390 -46.69 31.91 -22.28
C GLU A 390 -47.33 33.12 -21.60
N TRP A 391 -46.55 33.86 -20.81
CA TRP A 391 -47.02 35.09 -20.18
C TRP A 391 -47.30 36.18 -21.23
N GLU A 392 -46.40 36.37 -22.19
CA GLU A 392 -46.58 37.30 -23.30
C GLU A 392 -47.81 36.94 -24.14
N HIS A 393 -48.00 35.67 -24.46
CA HIS A 393 -49.18 35.18 -25.18
C HIS A 393 -50.47 35.51 -24.41
N ARG A 394 -50.51 35.21 -23.09
CA ARG A 394 -51.66 35.54 -22.24
C ARG A 394 -51.94 37.05 -22.20
N LYS A 395 -50.90 37.87 -22.07
CA LYS A 395 -51.03 39.34 -22.10
C LYS A 395 -51.61 39.82 -23.44
N MET A 396 -51.12 39.31 -24.56
CA MET A 396 -51.64 39.67 -25.87
C MET A 396 -53.09 39.20 -26.08
N GLY A 397 -53.45 38.03 -25.53
CA GLY A 397 -54.83 37.56 -25.48
C GLY A 397 -55.76 38.50 -24.73
N MET A 398 -55.35 38.95 -23.54
CA MET A 398 -56.12 39.94 -22.75
C MET A 398 -56.26 41.28 -23.48
N LEU A 399 -55.19 41.76 -24.12
CA LEU A 399 -55.23 43.00 -24.93
C LEU A 399 -56.17 42.85 -26.13
N MET A 400 -56.15 41.69 -26.80
CA MET A 400 -57.06 41.41 -27.90
C MET A 400 -58.51 41.42 -27.43
N GLU A 401 -58.80 40.80 -26.29
CA GLU A 401 -60.14 40.78 -25.70
C GLU A 401 -60.61 42.19 -25.30
N ASP A 402 -59.75 42.99 -24.67
CA ASP A 402 -60.04 44.40 -24.35
C ASP A 402 -60.35 45.22 -25.61
N LEU A 403 -59.57 45.04 -26.68
CA LEU A 403 -59.83 45.70 -27.97
C LEU A 403 -61.15 45.23 -28.62
N TYR A 404 -61.47 43.93 -28.55
CA TYR A 404 -62.75 43.41 -29.03
C TYR A 404 -63.93 43.97 -28.23
N ASN A 405 -63.79 44.07 -26.91
CA ASN A 405 -64.81 44.66 -26.05
C ASN A 405 -65.01 46.14 -26.37
N LYS A 406 -63.93 46.92 -26.50
CA LYS A 406 -64.00 48.32 -26.94
C LYS A 406 -64.66 48.48 -28.30
N ALA A 407 -64.32 47.63 -29.27
CA ALA A 407 -64.95 47.65 -30.59
C ALA A 407 -66.46 47.34 -30.50
N ARG A 408 -66.84 46.37 -29.67
CA ARG A 408 -68.25 46.03 -29.41
C ARG A 408 -68.97 47.18 -28.73
N ASP A 409 -68.37 47.79 -27.71
CA ASP A 409 -68.93 48.94 -27.01
C ASP A 409 -69.20 50.09 -28.00
N ILE A 410 -68.24 50.40 -28.88
CA ILE A 410 -68.41 51.38 -29.97
C ILE A 410 -69.55 50.99 -30.92
N GLN A 411 -69.69 49.72 -31.27
CA GLN A 411 -70.80 49.26 -32.13
C GLN A 411 -72.17 49.34 -31.42
N THR A 412 -72.20 49.14 -30.10
CA THR A 412 -73.42 49.22 -29.28
C THR A 412 -73.76 50.62 -28.79
N LEU A 413 -72.81 51.56 -28.88
CA LEU A 413 -72.98 52.96 -28.51
C LEU A 413 -74.09 53.58 -29.39
N HIS A 414 -75.29 53.67 -28.82
CA HIS A 414 -76.35 54.50 -29.38
C HIS A 414 -75.96 55.95 -29.16
N VAL A 415 -75.77 56.68 -30.26
CA VAL A 415 -75.52 58.13 -30.25
C VAL A 415 -76.75 58.81 -29.68
N SER A 416 -76.72 59.10 -28.38
CA SER A 416 -77.72 59.96 -27.73
C SER A 416 -77.50 61.40 -28.16
N GLN A 417 -78.58 62.18 -28.27
CA GLN A 417 -78.58 63.53 -28.82
C GLN A 417 -77.56 64.47 -28.15
N ASN A 418 -77.18 64.17 -26.90
CA ASN A 418 -76.16 64.88 -26.13
C ASN A 418 -74.73 64.73 -26.70
N LEU A 419 -74.39 63.61 -27.37
CA LEU A 419 -73.09 63.41 -28.01
C LEU A 419 -72.91 64.25 -29.29
N LEU A 420 -74.02 64.58 -29.97
CA LEU A 420 -74.04 65.44 -31.16
C LEU A 420 -73.79 66.92 -30.81
N GLU A 421 -74.20 67.36 -29.62
CA GLU A 421 -73.90 68.72 -29.14
C GLU A 421 -72.43 68.90 -28.78
N VAL A 422 -71.80 67.88 -28.17
CA VAL A 422 -70.36 67.90 -27.85
C VAL A 422 -69.51 67.89 -29.11
N GLN A 423 -69.85 67.09 -30.13
CA GLN A 423 -69.13 67.12 -31.41
C GLN A 423 -69.23 68.46 -32.12
N ASN A 424 -70.38 69.14 -32.07
CA ASN A 424 -70.52 70.48 -32.65
C ASN A 424 -69.72 71.54 -31.89
N HIS A 425 -69.51 71.36 -30.58
CA HIS A 425 -68.66 72.24 -29.79
C HIS A 425 -67.18 72.00 -30.09
N ASP A 426 -66.74 70.75 -30.14
CA ASP A 426 -65.36 70.38 -30.51
C ASP A 426 -65.01 70.79 -31.94
N HIS A 427 -65.96 70.73 -32.89
CA HIS A 427 -65.71 71.19 -34.25
C HIS A 427 -65.51 72.71 -34.36
N LYS A 428 -66.15 73.49 -33.48
CA LYS A 428 -65.94 74.94 -33.37
C LYS A 428 -64.59 75.25 -32.72
N ILE A 429 -64.22 74.53 -31.67
CA ILE A 429 -62.93 74.70 -30.98
C ILE A 429 -61.78 74.34 -31.92
N SER A 430 -61.85 73.19 -32.60
CA SER A 430 -60.83 72.77 -33.57
C SER A 430 -60.66 73.75 -34.75
N LYS A 431 -61.75 74.37 -35.23
CA LYS A 431 -61.66 75.45 -36.24
C LYS A 431 -60.97 76.69 -35.68
N GLN A 432 -61.26 77.07 -34.45
CA GLN A 432 -60.62 78.22 -33.80
C GLN A 432 -59.14 77.97 -33.51
N ASP A 433 -58.77 76.75 -33.12
CA ASP A 433 -57.37 76.34 -32.92
C ASP A 433 -56.60 76.31 -34.24
N SER A 434 -57.20 75.84 -35.34
CA SER A 434 -56.55 75.87 -36.66
C SER A 434 -56.32 77.30 -37.18
N LEU A 435 -57.16 78.26 -36.76
CA LEU A 435 -57.01 79.67 -37.11
C LEU A 435 -55.93 80.35 -36.24
N SER A 436 -55.90 80.04 -34.94
CA SER A 436 -54.86 80.55 -34.04
C SER A 436 -53.48 79.99 -34.40
N GLU A 437 -53.35 78.70 -34.73
CA GLU A 437 -52.11 78.10 -35.23
C GLU A 437 -51.62 78.77 -36.52
N LYS A 438 -52.52 79.07 -37.46
CA LYS A 438 -52.15 79.82 -38.68
C LYS A 438 -51.63 81.21 -38.37
N ILE A 439 -52.27 81.93 -37.43
CA ILE A 439 -51.83 83.27 -37.01
C ILE A 439 -50.45 83.19 -36.35
N ILE A 440 -50.23 82.21 -35.45
CA ILE A 440 -48.94 81.98 -34.80
C ILE A 440 -47.85 81.68 -35.84
N SER A 441 -48.12 80.81 -36.81
CA SER A 441 -47.16 80.48 -37.87
C SER A 441 -46.78 81.69 -38.75
N LEU A 442 -47.70 82.63 -38.95
CA LEU A 442 -47.44 83.88 -39.68
C LEU A 442 -46.60 84.83 -38.82
N GLN A 443 -46.89 84.93 -37.53
CA GLN A 443 -46.09 85.72 -36.59
C GLN A 443 -44.66 85.17 -36.46
N GLU A 444 -44.48 83.86 -36.36
CA GLU A 444 -43.16 83.21 -36.34
C GLU A 444 -42.36 83.49 -37.61
N LYS A 445 -43.00 83.44 -38.79
CA LYS A 445 -42.35 83.79 -40.07
C LYS A 445 -41.91 85.25 -40.10
N VAL A 446 -42.72 86.16 -39.56
CA VAL A 446 -42.37 87.58 -39.44
C VAL A 446 -41.20 87.77 -38.48
N ILE A 447 -41.21 87.13 -37.31
CA ILE A 447 -40.12 87.19 -36.33
C ILE A 447 -38.82 86.62 -36.91
N LEU A 448 -38.87 85.48 -37.59
CA LEU A 448 -37.71 84.88 -38.28
C LEU A 448 -37.17 85.79 -39.39
N SER A 449 -38.03 86.46 -40.15
CA SER A 449 -37.61 87.42 -41.17
C SER A 449 -36.94 88.67 -40.55
N HIS A 450 -37.47 89.17 -39.43
CA HIS A 450 -36.87 90.25 -38.67
C HIS A 450 -35.52 89.86 -38.05
N HIS A 451 -35.41 88.63 -37.52
CA HIS A 451 -34.18 88.13 -36.93
C HIS A 451 -33.08 87.95 -37.98
N LYS A 452 -33.42 87.39 -39.16
CA LYS A 452 -32.49 87.32 -40.30
C LYS A 452 -32.04 88.70 -40.78
N SER A 453 -32.95 89.67 -40.84
CA SER A 453 -32.59 91.06 -41.18
C SER A 453 -31.68 91.71 -40.13
N SER A 454 -31.87 91.40 -38.84
CA SER A 454 -31.05 91.94 -37.75
C SER A 454 -29.65 91.31 -37.71
N GLN A 455 -29.54 89.99 -37.91
CA GLN A 455 -28.26 89.29 -38.01
C GLN A 455 -27.44 89.75 -39.22
N HIS A 456 -28.08 90.02 -40.37
CA HIS A 456 -27.39 90.60 -41.52
C HIS A 456 -26.83 92.01 -41.24
N LYS A 457 -27.52 92.82 -40.42
CA LYS A 457 -27.02 94.14 -39.99
C LYS A 457 -25.86 94.03 -38.99
N GLU A 458 -25.91 93.07 -38.06
CA GLU A 458 -24.81 92.81 -37.11
C GLU A 458 -23.56 92.22 -37.78
N LEU A 459 -23.71 91.30 -38.75
CA LEU A 459 -22.59 90.75 -39.52
C LEU A 459 -21.94 91.81 -40.42
N ALA A 460 -22.74 92.71 -41.02
CA ALA A 460 -22.21 93.85 -41.77
C ALA A 460 -21.46 94.85 -40.85
N SER A 461 -21.97 95.11 -39.64
CA SER A 461 -21.31 95.98 -38.65
C SER A 461 -20.02 95.35 -38.10
N SER A 462 -20.00 94.04 -37.86
CA SER A 462 -18.82 93.30 -37.36
C SER A 462 -17.71 93.23 -38.42
N CYS A 463 -18.06 93.01 -39.69
CA CYS A 463 -17.11 93.02 -40.80
C CYS A 463 -16.50 94.42 -41.02
N CYS A 464 -17.28 95.49 -40.82
CA CYS A 464 -16.79 96.87 -40.89
C CYS A 464 -15.86 97.22 -39.69
N CYS A 465 -16.12 96.67 -38.50
CA CYS A 465 -15.26 96.85 -37.32
C CYS A 465 -13.95 96.06 -37.39
N MET A 466 -13.93 94.88 -38.02
CA MET A 466 -12.69 94.11 -38.26
C MET A 466 -11.83 94.76 -39.35
N PHE A 467 -12.42 95.33 -40.40
CA PHE A 467 -11.67 96.07 -41.41
C PHE A 467 -10.98 97.32 -40.83
N GLN A 468 -11.64 98.03 -39.89
CA GLN A 468 -11.03 99.18 -39.20
C GLN A 468 -9.88 98.76 -38.24
N LYS A 469 -10.02 97.63 -37.54
CA LYS A 469 -8.96 97.11 -36.64
C LYS A 469 -7.74 96.53 -37.38
N CYS A 470 -7.89 96.11 -38.63
CA CYS A 470 -6.76 95.70 -39.48
C CYS A 470 -6.01 96.89 -40.10
N ILE A 471 -6.64 98.07 -40.22
CA ILE A 471 -5.98 99.30 -40.71
C ILE A 471 -5.19 100.01 -39.60
N ASP A 472 -5.62 99.91 -38.33
CA ASP A 472 -4.96 100.58 -37.18
C ASP A 472 -3.77 99.81 -36.56
N LYS A 473 -3.49 98.58 -37.02
CA LYS A 473 -2.32 97.79 -36.59
C LYS A 473 -1.40 97.53 -37.78
N GLY A 474 -0.49 98.45 -38.03
CA GLY A 474 0.57 98.29 -39.03
C GLY A 474 1.34 96.98 -38.82
N GLY A 475 1.33 96.14 -39.86
CA GLY A 475 2.01 94.86 -39.87
C GLY A 475 1.51 94.03 -41.04
N GLY A 476 2.16 94.21 -42.20
CA GLY A 476 1.92 93.35 -43.36
C GLY A 476 2.25 91.90 -43.04
N MET A 477 1.42 90.99 -43.55
CA MET A 477 1.83 89.62 -43.80
C MET A 477 1.34 89.21 -45.19
N GLU A 478 2.32 88.82 -45.98
CA GLU A 478 2.23 88.06 -47.20
C GLU A 478 1.52 86.72 -46.97
N GLY A 479 0.86 86.23 -48.02
CA GLY A 479 0.71 84.79 -48.28
C GLY A 479 -0.45 84.06 -47.59
N CYS A 480 -1.65 84.16 -48.17
CA CYS A 480 -2.69 83.13 -48.05
C CYS A 480 -2.70 82.27 -49.32
N LEU A 481 -2.52 80.96 -49.14
CA LEU A 481 -3.39 79.96 -49.76
C LEU A 481 -4.37 79.48 -48.69
#